data_AF-A0A7Z2VI82-F1
#
_entry.id   AF-A0A7Z2VI82-F1
#
_cell.length_a   1.000
_cell.length_b   1.000
_cell.length_c   1.000
_cell.angle_alpha   90.00
_cell.angle_beta   90.00
_cell.angle_gamma   90.00
#
_symmetry.space_group_name_H-M   'P 1'
#
loop_
_entity.id
_entity.type
_entity.pdbx_description
1 polymer ?
#
loop_
_entity_poly.entity_id
_entity_poly.type
_entity_poly.pdbx_seq_one_letter_code
_entity_poly.pdbx_strand_id
1 'polypeptide(L)'
;MSRLYLPRAWWLSAILYAVALCYLLFQGGKTSLMLFVILNALGAYLMLGRWSGIGGVQGMRITDSGEGNSALLTAGMRLKVKLRMQIPGFWPLPYVIVREKLVRSTGGESQLYEMSFVPDYKRRGEVHFETAPLRRGRYQFHKTDCSTRDIFGLFEHKGSFAQPLHLQVLPRTIALKDWRLFRRSQRGVFQHTFTSLWARETTQIDGVREYIHGDRLSRIHWNATAKTGQWKSKEFEREALPRVVFVLDRNLSSYSVADHFELAVSVAASLLELTIAKGMPLGFVSSGETSYWFGEGRTPVSRDEVLQHLVDVEADGTKSLGDVLCQVAERYEPGIHIVIIGSSTDDQTVGAMSTLESRRMVPSVIHISDKHPSAEEAGKLRQWQTLCQSKQWEFCTVSQLEKLPLALGAVTA
;
A
#
# COMPACT_ATOMS: atom_id res chain seq x y z
N MET A 1 35.86 32.56 0.20
CA MET A 1 36.00 33.42 1.39
C MET A 1 34.63 34.00 1.74
N SER A 2 33.88 33.31 2.58
CA SER A 2 32.55 33.75 3.03
C SER A 2 32.69 34.93 3.99
N ARG A 3 32.21 36.11 3.57
CA ARG A 3 32.11 37.31 4.43
C ARG A 3 31.29 36.95 5.67
N LEU A 4 31.96 36.93 6.82
CA LEU A 4 31.33 36.89 8.14
C LEU A 4 30.50 38.17 8.30
N TYR A 5 29.22 38.12 7.93
CA TYR A 5 28.26 39.12 8.39
C TYR A 5 28.14 38.96 9.91
N LEU A 6 28.92 39.73 10.67
CA LEU A 6 28.64 39.92 12.09
C LEU A 6 27.27 40.63 12.18
N PRO A 7 26.23 40.00 12.75
CA PRO A 7 24.92 40.62 12.87
C PRO A 7 25.03 41.93 13.65
N ARG A 8 24.25 42.96 13.31
CA ARG A 8 24.15 44.24 14.05
C ARG A 8 24.02 44.05 15.58
N ALA A 9 23.44 42.92 16.01
CA ALA A 9 23.35 42.50 17.40
C ALA A 9 24.72 42.38 18.12
N TRP A 10 25.78 41.91 17.46
CA TRP A 10 27.09 41.76 18.08
C TRP A 10 27.76 43.11 18.39
N TRP A 11 27.60 44.08 17.49
CA TRP A 11 28.07 45.45 17.73
C TRP A 11 27.31 46.11 18.87
N LEU A 12 25.99 45.92 18.95
CA LEU A 12 25.18 46.40 20.07
C LEU A 12 25.60 45.76 21.40
N SER A 13 25.82 44.44 21.44
CA SER A 13 26.33 43.75 22.63
C SER A 13 27.73 44.22 23.04
N ALA A 14 28.63 44.47 22.08
CA ALA A 14 29.97 44.97 22.35
C ALA A 14 29.95 46.41 22.89
N ILE A 15 29.11 47.28 22.32
CA ILE A 15 28.91 48.65 22.82
C ILE A 15 28.30 48.63 24.22
N LEU A 16 27.27 47.80 24.45
CA LEU A 16 26.64 47.65 25.77
C LEU A 16 27.65 47.17 26.82
N TYR A 17 28.51 46.22 26.46
CA TYR A 17 29.58 45.73 27.32
C TYR A 17 30.63 46.81 27.60
N ALA A 18 31.04 47.58 26.59
CA ALA A 18 31.98 48.69 26.75
C ALA A 18 31.41 49.80 27.66
N VAL A 19 30.13 50.14 27.50
CA VAL A 19 29.44 51.11 28.37
C VAL A 19 29.36 50.61 29.80
N ALA A 20 29.01 49.33 30.01
CA ALA A 20 28.98 48.73 31.35
C ALA A 20 30.38 48.68 32.01
N LEU A 21 31.43 48.40 31.23
CA LEU A 21 32.82 48.41 31.69
C LEU A 21 33.27 49.83 32.06
N CYS A 22 33.00 50.83 31.21
CA CYS A 22 33.29 52.23 31.51
C CYS A 22 32.52 52.69 32.75
N TYR A 23 31.24 52.34 32.89
CA TYR A 23 30.43 52.66 34.06
C TYR A 23 31.05 52.11 35.36
N LEU A 24 31.55 50.87 35.33
CA LEU A 24 32.27 50.26 36.44
C LEU A 24 33.57 51.02 36.78
N LEU A 25 34.36 51.38 35.75
CA LEU A 25 35.65 52.05 35.92
C LEU A 25 35.53 53.50 36.40
N PHE A 26 34.51 54.25 35.94
CA PHE A 26 34.37 55.67 36.24
C PHE A 26 33.49 55.98 37.47
N GLN A 27 32.38 55.28 37.68
CA GLN A 27 31.52 55.54 38.84
C GLN A 27 31.94 54.73 40.07
N GLY A 28 32.36 53.47 39.89
CA GLY A 28 32.62 52.54 40.98
C GLY A 28 31.38 52.24 41.83
N GLY A 29 31.55 51.49 42.93
CA GLY A 29 30.47 51.17 43.87
C GLY A 29 29.78 49.80 43.66
N LYS A 30 28.84 49.48 44.56
CA LYS A 30 28.19 48.15 44.60
C LYS A 30 27.25 47.90 43.42
N THR A 31 26.54 48.94 42.96
CA THR A 31 25.54 48.84 41.89
C THR A 31 26.18 48.62 40.51
N SER A 32 27.25 49.36 40.21
CA SER A 32 28.01 49.20 38.96
C SER A 32 28.68 47.83 38.88
N LEU A 33 29.23 47.34 40.00
CA LEU A 33 29.77 45.98 40.11
C LEU A 33 28.69 44.93 39.90
N MET A 34 27.51 45.07 40.52
CA MET A 34 26.39 44.14 40.34
C MET A 34 25.95 44.05 38.87
N LEU A 35 25.78 45.19 38.18
CA LEU A 35 25.34 45.22 36.78
C LEU A 35 26.37 44.57 35.85
N PHE A 36 27.66 44.85 36.07
CA PHE A 36 28.74 44.22 35.30
C PHE A 36 28.80 42.70 35.52
N VAL A 37 28.62 42.23 36.76
CA VAL A 37 28.58 40.79 37.08
C VAL A 37 27.37 40.12 36.42
N ILE A 38 26.18 40.73 36.47
CA ILE A 38 24.97 40.20 35.80
C ILE A 38 25.19 40.13 34.29
N LEU A 39 25.77 41.16 33.67
CA LEU A 39 26.04 41.16 32.23
C LEU A 39 27.04 40.08 31.83
N ASN A 40 28.08 39.84 32.63
CA ASN A 40 29.02 38.73 32.40
C ASN A 40 28.38 37.37 32.62
N ALA A 41 27.55 37.21 33.66
CA ALA A 41 26.82 35.98 33.92
C ALA A 41 25.86 35.66 32.77
N LEU A 42 25.14 36.67 32.28
CA LEU A 42 24.29 36.54 31.09
C LEU A 42 25.14 36.22 29.85
N GLY A 43 26.24 36.92 29.62
CA GLY A 43 27.15 36.65 28.50
C GLY A 43 27.71 35.21 28.51
N ALA A 44 28.14 34.74 29.67
CA ALA A 44 28.60 33.37 29.88
C ALA A 44 27.47 32.35 29.64
N TYR A 45 26.27 32.63 30.13
CA TYR A 45 25.08 31.82 29.89
C TYR A 45 24.75 31.68 28.41
N LEU A 46 24.74 32.81 27.69
CA LEU A 46 24.53 32.86 26.24
C LEU A 46 25.61 32.10 25.47
N MET A 47 26.86 32.21 25.89
CA MET A 47 27.99 31.53 25.26
C MET A 47 27.92 30.01 25.48
N LEU A 48 27.63 29.57 26.71
CA LEU A 48 27.54 28.16 27.06
C LEU A 48 26.30 27.48 26.45
N GLY A 49 25.18 28.20 26.31
CA GLY A 49 23.98 27.70 25.61
C GLY A 49 24.26 27.27 24.17
N ARG A 50 25.23 27.90 23.48
CA ARG A 50 25.68 27.50 22.12
C ARG A 50 26.28 26.09 22.07
N TRP A 51 26.72 25.55 23.20
CA TRP A 51 27.22 24.17 23.35
C TRP A 51 26.17 23.20 23.90
N SER A 52 24.88 23.50 23.71
CA SER A 52 23.76 22.59 23.94
C SER A 52 23.99 21.17 23.39
N GLY A 53 24.70 21.04 22.26
CA GLY A 53 25.10 19.76 21.68
C GLY A 53 23.96 19.01 20.96
N ILE A 54 22.74 19.57 20.95
CA ILE A 54 21.59 19.04 20.22
C ILE A 54 21.86 18.85 18.71
N GLY A 55 22.75 19.66 18.13
CA GLY A 55 23.14 19.54 16.72
C GLY A 55 23.78 18.19 16.36
N GLY A 56 24.35 17.48 17.34
CA GLY A 56 24.93 16.15 17.17
C GLY A 56 24.04 15.02 17.70
N VAL A 57 22.73 15.24 17.83
CA VAL A 57 21.79 14.22 18.29
C VAL A 57 21.92 12.94 17.46
N GLN A 58 22.00 11.81 18.14
CA GLN A 58 21.97 10.49 17.53
C GLN A 58 20.73 9.77 18.05
N GLY A 59 20.06 9.02 17.18
CA GLY A 59 18.89 8.28 17.57
C GLY A 59 18.72 7.00 16.79
N MET A 60 17.95 6.09 17.38
CA MET A 60 17.52 4.84 16.81
C MET A 60 16.01 4.69 16.95
N ARG A 61 15.35 4.41 15.83
CA ARG A 61 13.95 4.06 15.68
C ARG A 61 13.81 2.55 15.77
N ILE A 62 12.95 2.11 16.67
CA ILE A 62 12.58 0.72 16.90
C ILE A 62 11.07 0.62 16.62
N THR A 63 10.67 -0.42 15.90
CA THR A 63 9.26 -0.69 15.59
C THR A 63 8.85 -2.08 16.05
N ASP A 64 7.55 -2.33 16.19
CA ASP A 64 7.02 -3.65 16.54
C ASP A 64 7.41 -4.73 15.51
N SER A 65 7.66 -4.33 14.25
CA SER A 65 8.13 -5.22 13.18
C SER A 65 9.61 -5.60 13.27
N GLY A 66 10.33 -5.13 14.31
CA GLY A 66 11.75 -5.41 14.54
C GLY A 66 12.68 -4.23 14.26
N GLU A 67 13.99 -4.49 14.37
CA GLU A 67 15.08 -3.59 13.97
C GLU A 67 15.39 -3.82 12.49
N GLY A 68 14.73 -3.05 11.61
CA GLY A 68 14.93 -3.15 10.17
C GLY A 68 14.61 -1.84 9.45
N ASN A 69 15.15 -1.67 8.25
CA ASN A 69 14.88 -0.50 7.40
C ASN A 69 13.57 -0.62 6.60
N SER A 70 12.86 -1.74 6.75
CA SER A 70 11.60 -2.02 6.07
C SER A 70 10.61 -2.68 7.01
N ALA A 71 9.37 -2.19 6.99
CA ALA A 71 8.27 -2.83 7.72
C ALA A 71 7.07 -3.02 6.79
N LEU A 72 6.43 -4.18 6.90
CA LEU A 72 5.24 -4.56 6.17
C LEU A 72 4.04 -4.46 7.11
N LEU A 73 3.02 -3.71 6.71
CA LEU A 73 1.78 -3.53 7.45
C LEU A 73 0.59 -3.77 6.54
N THR A 74 -0.59 -3.90 7.14
CA THR A 74 -1.86 -3.96 6.42
C THR A 74 -2.64 -2.67 6.63
N ALA A 75 -3.39 -2.23 5.61
CA ALA A 75 -4.21 -1.03 5.67
C ALA A 75 -5.16 -1.06 6.88
N GLY A 76 -5.25 0.08 7.58
CA GLY A 76 -5.98 0.24 8.83
C GLY A 76 -5.18 -0.06 10.09
N MET A 77 -4.00 -0.69 9.99
CA MET A 77 -3.11 -0.87 11.14
C MET A 77 -2.41 0.44 11.52
N ARG A 78 -2.06 0.54 12.80
CA ARG A 78 -1.22 1.61 13.35
C ARG A 78 0.18 1.06 13.59
N LEU A 79 1.19 1.85 13.27
CA LEU A 79 2.57 1.53 13.59
C LEU A 79 2.94 2.14 14.94
N LYS A 80 3.41 1.33 15.88
CA LYS A 80 4.02 1.83 17.10
C LYS A 80 5.49 2.09 16.85
N VAL A 81 5.93 3.30 17.17
CA VAL A 81 7.30 3.75 16.97
C VAL A 81 7.89 4.15 18.30
N LYS A 82 9.04 3.57 18.61
CA LYS A 82 9.86 3.86 19.78
C LYS A 82 11.15 4.52 19.32
N LEU A 83 11.36 5.76 19.71
CA LEU A 83 12.57 6.53 19.41
C LEU A 83 13.46 6.58 20.64
N ARG A 84 14.68 6.06 20.51
CA ARG A 84 15.74 6.23 21.50
C ARG A 84 16.72 7.25 20.99
N MET A 85 17.01 8.29 21.78
CA MET A 85 17.89 9.38 21.39
C MET A 85 18.98 9.58 22.45
N GLN A 86 20.15 9.98 21.99
CA GLN A 86 21.29 10.37 22.82
C GLN A 86 21.82 11.72 22.33
N ILE A 87 21.97 12.66 23.25
CA ILE A 87 22.39 14.04 22.95
C ILE A 87 23.80 14.25 23.50
N PRO A 88 24.80 14.52 22.65
CA PRO A 88 26.18 14.74 23.09
C PRO A 88 26.35 16.11 23.78
N GLY A 89 27.30 16.21 24.71
CA GLY A 89 27.64 17.45 25.44
C GLY A 89 27.25 17.42 26.93
N PHE A 90 27.36 18.55 27.61
CA PHE A 90 27.19 18.65 29.08
C PHE A 90 26.14 19.68 29.53
N TRP A 91 25.58 20.49 28.63
CA TRP A 91 24.61 21.53 28.99
C TRP A 91 23.24 20.93 29.35
N PRO A 92 22.61 21.35 30.46
CA PRO A 92 21.28 20.85 30.85
C PRO A 92 20.23 21.25 29.81
N LEU A 93 19.38 20.30 29.42
CA LEU A 93 18.26 20.54 28.51
C LEU A 93 16.98 20.31 29.29
N PRO A 94 16.14 21.34 29.51
CA PRO A 94 14.93 21.19 30.30
C PRO A 94 13.93 20.23 29.63
N TYR A 95 13.88 20.25 28.30
CA TYR A 95 13.07 19.36 27.49
C TYR A 95 13.61 19.32 26.06
N VAL A 96 13.27 18.26 25.34
CA VAL A 96 13.57 18.12 23.92
C VAL A 96 12.28 17.80 23.20
N ILE A 97 11.94 18.63 22.21
CA ILE A 97 10.83 18.41 21.29
C ILE A 97 11.36 17.63 20.10
N VAL A 98 10.69 16.54 19.77
CA VAL A 98 11.01 15.65 18.66
C VAL A 98 9.87 15.74 17.65
N ARG A 99 10.21 16.06 16.41
CA ARG A 99 9.29 16.12 15.28
C ARG A 99 9.64 15.03 14.28
N GLU A 100 8.69 14.13 14.06
CA GLU A 100 8.76 13.07 13.06
C GLU A 100 7.77 13.36 11.94
N LYS A 101 8.23 13.19 10.70
CA LYS A 101 7.38 13.36 9.51
C LYS A 101 7.35 12.06 8.72
N LEU A 102 6.15 11.47 8.64
CA LEU A 102 5.85 10.33 7.81
C LEU A 102 5.16 10.81 6.52
N VAL A 103 5.70 10.47 5.36
CA VAL A 103 5.16 10.89 4.07
C VAL A 103 4.75 9.66 3.26
N ARG A 104 3.53 9.67 2.73
CA ARG A 104 3.06 8.70 1.73
C ARG A 104 3.63 9.08 0.37
N SER A 105 4.31 8.15 -0.29
CA SER A 105 4.88 8.37 -1.63
C SER A 105 3.80 8.69 -2.66
N THR A 106 2.63 8.05 -2.52
CA THR A 106 1.47 8.22 -3.41
C THR A 106 0.44 9.15 -2.77
N GLY A 107 -0.02 10.17 -3.48
CA GLY A 107 -1.06 11.10 -3.02
C GLY A 107 -0.58 12.22 -2.06
N GLY A 108 0.70 12.25 -1.68
CA GLY A 108 1.32 13.37 -0.95
C GLY A 108 0.82 13.59 0.48
N GLU A 109 0.05 12.66 1.04
CA GLU A 109 -0.38 12.69 2.44
C GLU A 109 0.85 12.68 3.35
N SER A 110 0.91 13.62 4.31
CA SER A 110 1.98 13.65 5.31
C SER A 110 1.41 13.77 6.71
N GLN A 111 1.98 13.01 7.63
CA GLN A 111 1.59 12.96 9.03
C GLN A 111 2.78 13.46 9.86
N LEU A 112 2.52 14.49 10.67
CA LEU A 112 3.51 15.09 11.57
C LEU A 112 3.21 14.67 13.00
N TYR A 113 4.23 14.15 13.68
CA TYR A 113 4.17 13.74 15.07
C TYR A 113 5.12 14.63 15.87
N GLU A 114 4.59 15.38 16.83
CA GLU A 114 5.37 16.24 17.72
C GLU A 114 5.25 15.72 19.14
N MET A 115 6.39 15.32 19.70
CA MET A 115 6.49 14.73 21.04
C MET A 115 7.54 15.48 21.85
N SER A 116 7.53 15.32 23.16
CA SER A 116 8.57 15.87 24.02
C SER A 116 9.03 14.87 25.08
N PHE A 117 10.29 14.98 25.48
CA PHE A 117 10.83 14.23 26.62
C PHE A 117 11.84 15.07 27.40
N VAL A 118 12.09 14.67 28.64
CA VAL A 118 13.15 15.23 29.48
C VAL A 118 14.33 14.25 29.46
N PRO A 119 15.53 14.67 29.03
CA PRO A 119 16.69 13.78 29.02
C PRO A 119 17.10 13.34 30.43
N ASP A 120 17.58 12.10 30.56
CA ASP A 120 18.17 11.58 31.80
C ASP A 120 19.55 12.22 32.10
N TYR A 121 20.17 11.83 33.22
CA TYR A 121 21.51 12.31 33.60
C TYR A 121 22.59 11.98 32.55
N LYS A 122 22.39 10.91 31.76
CA LYS A 122 23.26 10.50 30.65
C LYS A 122 22.84 11.13 29.31
N ARG A 123 21.90 12.07 29.34
CA ARG A 123 21.33 12.80 28.19
C ARG A 123 20.74 11.86 27.13
N ARG A 124 20.12 10.79 27.60
CA ARG A 124 19.34 9.84 26.83
C ARG A 124 17.86 10.09 27.08
N GLY A 125 17.04 9.74 26.10
CA GLY A 125 15.61 9.70 26.31
C GLY A 125 14.91 8.83 25.31
N GLU A 126 13.68 8.50 25.67
CA GLU A 126 12.84 7.60 24.91
C GLU A 126 11.47 8.23 24.72
N VAL A 127 10.95 8.14 23.50
CA VAL A 127 9.64 8.64 23.12
C VAL A 127 8.90 7.54 22.40
N HIS A 128 7.61 7.43 22.68
CA HIS A 128 6.70 6.53 22.00
C HIS A 128 5.60 7.33 21.32
N PHE A 129 5.28 6.97 20.08
CA PHE A 129 4.08 7.43 19.43
C PHE A 129 3.48 6.31 18.57
N GLU A 130 2.18 6.41 18.33
CA GLU A 130 1.48 5.52 17.41
C GLU A 130 1.02 6.33 16.21
N THR A 131 1.15 5.77 15.01
CA THR A 131 0.64 6.44 13.83
C THR A 131 -0.89 6.45 13.80
N ALA A 132 -1.47 7.39 13.06
CA ALA A 132 -2.84 7.24 12.60
C ALA A 132 -2.97 5.93 11.79
N PRO A 133 -4.19 5.35 11.68
CA PRO A 133 -4.43 4.21 10.80
C PRO A 133 -3.92 4.51 9.39
N LEU A 134 -2.98 3.69 8.90
CA LEU A 134 -2.35 3.93 7.62
C LEU A 134 -3.23 3.37 6.49
N ARG A 135 -3.39 4.14 5.41
CA ARG A 135 -3.98 3.66 4.17
C ARG A 135 -2.96 2.78 3.43
N ARG A 136 -3.40 2.00 2.44
CA ARG A 136 -2.44 1.24 1.61
C ARG A 136 -1.50 2.21 0.89
N GLY A 137 -0.27 1.78 0.65
CA GLY A 137 0.74 2.61 -0.01
C GLY A 137 2.12 2.45 0.58
N ARG A 138 3.09 3.11 -0.06
CA ARG A 138 4.45 3.22 0.45
C ARG A 138 4.60 4.49 1.27
N TYR A 139 5.23 4.38 2.42
CA TYR A 139 5.54 5.51 3.27
C TYR A 139 7.03 5.55 3.59
N GLN A 140 7.53 6.74 3.86
CA GLN A 140 8.89 6.96 4.30
C GLN A 140 8.94 7.97 5.44
N PHE A 141 9.70 7.62 6.48
CA PHE A 141 10.09 8.60 7.49
C PHE A 141 11.21 9.50 6.97
N HIS A 142 11.04 10.81 7.14
CA HIS A 142 12.09 11.78 6.88
C HIS A 142 13.08 11.87 8.05
N LYS A 143 13.95 12.88 7.99
CA LYS A 143 14.84 13.20 9.10
C LYS A 143 14.02 13.55 10.34
N THR A 144 14.46 13.05 11.48
CA THR A 144 13.85 13.36 12.77
C THR A 144 14.44 14.67 13.26
N ASP A 145 13.60 15.68 13.43
CA ASP A 145 14.03 16.99 13.88
C ASP A 145 13.90 17.08 15.40
N CYS A 146 14.98 17.39 16.08
CA CYS A 146 15.02 17.61 17.52
C CYS A 146 15.26 19.10 17.79
N SER A 147 14.42 19.71 18.62
CA SER A 147 14.57 21.10 19.03
C SER A 147 14.44 21.22 20.54
N THR A 148 15.29 22.03 21.14
CA THR A 148 15.24 22.38 22.56
C THR A 148 15.20 23.89 22.66
N ARG A 149 14.43 24.40 23.61
CA ARG A 149 14.54 25.80 24.00
C ARG A 149 15.11 25.90 25.40
N ASP A 150 15.67 27.05 25.65
CA ASP A 150 16.18 27.41 26.95
C ASP A 150 15.05 27.68 27.96
N ILE A 151 15.34 27.66 29.27
CA ILE A 151 14.37 27.89 30.36
C ILE A 151 13.69 29.26 30.21
N PHE A 152 14.44 30.28 29.78
CA PHE A 152 13.89 31.62 29.52
C PHE A 152 13.31 31.78 28.10
N GLY A 153 13.34 30.72 27.26
CA GLY A 153 12.84 30.75 25.89
C GLY A 153 13.61 31.66 24.94
N LEU A 154 14.80 32.15 25.34
CA LEU A 154 15.58 33.13 24.57
C LEU A 154 16.21 32.55 23.30
N PHE A 155 16.51 31.25 23.29
CA PHE A 155 17.16 30.56 22.17
C PHE A 155 16.47 29.24 21.87
N GLU A 156 16.40 28.91 20.59
CA GLU A 156 16.01 27.60 20.09
C GLU A 156 17.22 26.96 19.42
N HIS A 157 17.61 25.79 19.93
CA HIS A 157 18.67 24.99 19.33
C HIS A 157 18.03 23.82 18.60
N LYS A 158 18.48 23.57 17.37
CA LYS A 158 17.97 22.52 16.49
C LYS A 158 19.07 21.53 16.17
N GLY A 159 18.70 20.26 16.05
CA GLY A 159 19.51 19.19 15.50
C GLY A 159 18.61 18.21 14.77
N SER A 160 19.18 17.39 13.92
CA SER A 160 18.42 16.33 13.27
C SER A 160 19.30 15.13 13.00
N PHE A 161 18.67 13.95 13.00
CA PHE A 161 19.32 12.71 12.59
C PHE A 161 18.49 12.03 11.51
N ALA A 162 19.16 11.29 10.65
CA ALA A 162 18.54 10.57 9.56
C ALA A 162 18.61 9.07 9.85
N GLN A 163 17.46 8.45 10.02
CA GLN A 163 17.33 7.02 10.01
C GLN A 163 16.14 6.68 9.09
N PRO A 164 16.38 6.39 7.80
CA PRO A 164 15.30 6.10 6.89
C PRO A 164 14.63 4.78 7.28
N LEU A 165 13.31 4.77 7.27
CA LEU A 165 12.49 3.58 7.41
C LEU A 165 11.43 3.62 6.32
N HIS A 166 11.43 2.59 5.48
CA HIS A 166 10.45 2.40 4.43
C HIS A 166 9.32 1.52 4.95
N LEU A 167 8.09 2.01 4.90
CA LEU A 167 6.92 1.21 5.25
C LEU A 167 6.17 0.86 3.98
N GLN A 168 5.78 -0.39 3.86
CA GLN A 168 4.87 -0.85 2.83
C GLN A 168 3.57 -1.29 3.49
N VAL A 169 2.48 -0.62 3.14
CA VAL A 169 1.14 -0.92 3.65
C VAL A 169 0.36 -1.64 2.56
N LEU A 170 0.17 -2.94 2.74
CA LEU A 170 -0.61 -3.80 1.86
C LEU A 170 -2.12 -3.51 1.99
N PRO A 171 -2.91 -3.75 0.95
CA PRO A 171 -4.37 -3.69 1.06
C PRO A 171 -4.88 -4.69 2.10
N ARG A 172 -5.97 -4.32 2.78
CA ARG A 172 -6.61 -5.21 3.74
C ARG A 172 -7.29 -6.36 3.01
N THR A 173 -7.08 -7.58 3.47
CA THR A 173 -7.72 -8.77 2.92
C THR A 173 -8.60 -9.46 3.96
N ILE A 174 -9.58 -10.22 3.48
CA ILE A 174 -10.37 -11.13 4.29
C ILE A 174 -10.16 -12.56 3.80
N ALA A 175 -9.98 -13.49 4.73
CA ALA A 175 -9.82 -14.90 4.39
C ALA A 175 -11.14 -15.46 3.85
N LEU A 176 -11.12 -15.87 2.58
CA LEU A 176 -12.24 -16.55 1.93
C LEU A 176 -11.88 -18.05 1.79
N LYS A 177 -12.77 -18.96 2.18
CA LYS A 177 -12.55 -20.40 2.00
C LYS A 177 -13.01 -20.90 0.63
N ASP A 178 -14.10 -20.33 0.14
CA ASP A 178 -14.77 -20.81 -1.06
C ASP A 178 -15.62 -19.72 -1.68
N TRP A 179 -15.94 -19.85 -2.96
CA TRP A 179 -16.82 -18.93 -3.68
C TRP A 179 -17.80 -19.71 -4.53
N ARG A 180 -19.07 -19.31 -4.51
CA ARG A 180 -20.15 -19.93 -5.28
C ARG A 180 -19.84 -20.07 -6.77
N LEU A 181 -19.16 -19.10 -7.37
CA LEU A 181 -18.76 -19.16 -8.78
C LEU A 181 -17.85 -20.37 -9.04
N PHE A 182 -16.89 -20.63 -8.16
CA PHE A 182 -16.01 -21.79 -8.25
C PHE A 182 -16.77 -23.11 -8.02
N ARG A 183 -17.73 -23.15 -7.09
CA ARG A 183 -18.57 -24.34 -6.88
C ARG A 183 -19.44 -24.68 -8.09
N ARG A 184 -19.98 -23.67 -8.78
CA ARG A 184 -20.80 -23.87 -10.00
C ARG A 184 -19.96 -24.40 -11.15
N SER A 185 -18.75 -23.87 -11.32
CA SER A 185 -17.77 -24.40 -12.27
C SER A 185 -17.46 -25.89 -12.02
N GLN A 186 -17.45 -26.33 -10.75
CA GLN A 186 -17.19 -27.73 -10.39
C GLN A 186 -18.39 -28.69 -10.42
N ARG A 187 -19.65 -28.22 -10.40
CA ARG A 187 -20.85 -29.10 -10.30
C ARG A 187 -21.69 -29.23 -11.57
N GLY A 188 -21.37 -28.50 -12.64
CA GLY A 188 -22.15 -28.53 -13.88
C GLY A 188 -21.76 -29.65 -14.85
N VAL A 189 -22.75 -30.16 -15.60
CA VAL A 189 -22.61 -31.02 -16.81
C VAL A 189 -21.67 -30.43 -17.87
N PHE A 190 -21.33 -29.14 -17.72
CA PHE A 190 -20.33 -28.41 -18.50
C PHE A 190 -18.87 -28.84 -18.26
N GLN A 191 -18.57 -29.71 -17.29
CA GLN A 191 -17.21 -30.19 -17.05
C GLN A 191 -16.57 -30.85 -18.28
N HIS A 192 -17.29 -31.66 -19.05
CA HIS A 192 -16.67 -32.46 -20.12
C HIS A 192 -16.31 -31.65 -21.37
N THR A 193 -16.96 -30.52 -21.61
CA THR A 193 -16.64 -29.65 -22.76
C THR A 193 -15.70 -28.52 -22.37
N PHE A 194 -15.79 -28.01 -21.14
CA PHE A 194 -15.00 -26.86 -20.70
C PHE A 194 -13.65 -27.22 -20.05
N THR A 195 -13.51 -28.35 -19.34
CA THR A 195 -12.18 -28.76 -18.84
C THR A 195 -11.20 -29.11 -19.97
N SER A 196 -11.69 -29.61 -21.11
CA SER A 196 -10.90 -29.79 -22.33
C SER A 196 -10.58 -28.49 -23.08
N LEU A 197 -11.34 -27.41 -22.84
CA LEU A 197 -11.08 -26.09 -23.44
C LEU A 197 -10.07 -25.28 -22.62
N TRP A 198 -10.02 -25.49 -21.30
CA TRP A 198 -9.15 -24.74 -20.38
C TRP A 198 -7.73 -25.28 -20.23
N ALA A 199 -7.50 -26.53 -20.63
CA ALA A 199 -6.17 -27.10 -20.73
C ALA A 199 -5.95 -27.50 -22.19
N ARG A 200 -5.48 -26.55 -23.01
CA ARG A 200 -4.90 -26.93 -24.30
C ARG A 200 -3.60 -27.66 -23.99
N GLU A 201 -3.58 -28.95 -24.30
CA GLU A 201 -2.34 -29.69 -24.41
C GLU A 201 -1.54 -29.08 -25.57
N THR A 202 -0.32 -28.62 -25.29
CA THR A 202 0.58 -28.12 -26.35
C THR A 202 1.05 -29.28 -27.22
N THR A 203 1.61 -28.98 -28.39
CA THR A 203 2.31 -29.98 -29.22
C THR A 203 3.63 -30.41 -28.60
N GLN A 204 4.12 -29.69 -27.58
CA GLN A 204 5.34 -29.99 -26.86
C GLN A 204 5.14 -31.17 -25.91
N ILE A 205 6.02 -32.17 -26.05
CA ILE A 205 6.03 -33.37 -25.23
C ILE A 205 6.78 -33.03 -23.94
N ASP A 206 6.09 -33.04 -22.80
CA ASP A 206 6.65 -32.86 -21.45
C ASP A 206 7.31 -34.15 -20.96
N GLY A 207 6.73 -35.30 -21.33
CA GLY A 207 7.21 -36.59 -20.89
C GLY A 207 6.60 -37.77 -21.63
N VAL A 208 6.91 -38.96 -21.11
CA VAL A 208 6.38 -40.22 -21.63
C VAL A 208 5.85 -41.01 -20.44
N ARG A 209 4.56 -41.34 -20.47
CA ARG A 209 3.89 -42.15 -19.44
C ARG A 209 3.44 -43.50 -19.99
N GLU A 210 3.01 -44.39 -19.10
CA GLU A 210 2.37 -45.64 -19.51
C GLU A 210 1.05 -45.38 -20.22
N TYR A 211 0.81 -46.17 -21.26
CA TYR A 211 -0.44 -46.10 -22.02
C TYR A 211 -1.60 -46.56 -21.14
N ILE A 212 -2.62 -45.72 -21.03
CA ILE A 212 -3.87 -46.06 -20.36
C ILE A 212 -4.91 -46.34 -21.46
N HIS A 213 -5.67 -47.41 -21.29
CA HIS A 213 -6.74 -47.76 -22.21
C HIS A 213 -7.74 -46.60 -22.33
N GLY A 214 -7.87 -46.05 -23.54
CA GLY A 214 -8.63 -44.84 -23.82
C GLY A 214 -7.78 -43.69 -24.39
N ASP A 215 -6.45 -43.76 -24.23
CA ASP A 215 -5.55 -42.83 -24.91
C ASP A 215 -5.61 -43.03 -26.44
N ARG A 216 -5.68 -41.90 -27.18
CA ARG A 216 -5.71 -41.92 -28.65
C ARG A 216 -4.43 -42.53 -29.20
N LEU A 217 -4.54 -43.38 -30.22
CA LEU A 217 -3.38 -44.02 -30.86
C LEU A 217 -2.36 -43.01 -31.42
N SER A 218 -2.81 -41.82 -31.84
CA SER A 218 -1.92 -40.73 -32.29
C SER A 218 -0.98 -40.19 -31.21
N ARG A 219 -1.30 -40.44 -29.93
CA ARG A 219 -0.49 -40.04 -28.78
C ARG A 219 0.54 -41.10 -28.39
N ILE A 220 0.61 -42.25 -29.06
CA ILE A 220 1.59 -43.28 -28.73
C ILE A 220 3.00 -42.80 -29.06
N HIS A 221 3.92 -42.97 -28.10
CA HIS A 221 5.33 -42.67 -28.30
C HIS A 221 6.06 -43.91 -28.83
N TRP A 222 5.97 -44.14 -30.14
CA TRP A 222 6.48 -45.36 -30.80
C TRP A 222 7.92 -45.71 -30.45
N ASN A 223 8.83 -44.73 -30.39
CA ASN A 223 10.24 -44.97 -30.04
C ASN A 223 10.42 -45.47 -28.60
N ALA A 224 9.56 -45.06 -27.67
CA ALA A 224 9.64 -45.48 -26.28
C ALA A 224 8.99 -46.85 -26.09
N THR A 225 7.87 -47.08 -26.77
CA THR A 225 7.22 -48.39 -26.87
C THR A 225 8.15 -49.45 -27.45
N ALA A 226 8.88 -49.12 -28.52
CA ALA A 226 9.84 -50.04 -29.14
C ALA A 226 11.02 -50.41 -28.23
N LYS A 227 11.51 -49.46 -27.40
CA LYS A 227 12.62 -49.69 -26.48
C LYS A 227 12.24 -50.48 -25.23
N THR A 228 11.02 -50.28 -24.72
CA THR A 228 10.58 -50.89 -23.45
C THR A 228 9.71 -52.13 -23.63
N GLY A 229 9.21 -52.39 -24.84
CA GLY A 229 8.29 -53.49 -25.13
C GLY A 229 6.88 -53.29 -24.55
N GLN A 230 6.62 -52.16 -23.91
CA GLN A 230 5.35 -51.81 -23.29
C GLN A 230 4.78 -50.55 -23.94
N TRP A 231 3.46 -50.46 -24.08
CA TRP A 231 2.80 -49.29 -24.67
C TRP A 231 3.06 -48.03 -23.84
N LYS A 232 3.65 -47.02 -24.48
CA LYS A 232 3.91 -45.70 -23.89
C LYS A 232 3.14 -44.60 -24.63
N SER A 233 2.62 -43.64 -23.88
CA SER A 233 1.85 -42.49 -24.36
C SER A 233 2.64 -41.20 -24.15
N LYS A 234 2.60 -40.30 -25.12
CA LYS A 234 3.16 -38.94 -25.04
C LYS A 234 2.37 -38.17 -24.00
N GLU A 235 3.07 -37.66 -23.00
CA GLU A 235 2.52 -36.70 -22.06
C GLU A 235 2.85 -35.30 -22.58
N PHE A 236 1.83 -34.58 -23.00
CA PHE A 236 1.95 -33.22 -23.49
C PHE A 236 1.87 -32.26 -22.33
N GLU A 237 2.67 -31.20 -22.37
CA GLU A 237 2.60 -30.14 -21.38
C GLU A 237 1.19 -29.52 -21.42
N ARG A 238 0.60 -29.30 -20.25
CA ARG A 238 -0.72 -28.68 -20.13
C ARG A 238 -0.51 -27.22 -19.79
N GLU A 239 -0.83 -26.33 -20.73
CA GLU A 239 -0.79 -24.90 -20.47
C GLU A 239 -1.92 -24.50 -19.53
N ALA A 240 -1.58 -23.72 -18.50
CA ALA A 240 -2.50 -23.28 -17.48
C ALA A 240 -3.16 -21.96 -17.92
N LEU A 241 -4.25 -22.03 -18.71
CA LEU A 241 -5.01 -20.84 -19.08
C LEU A 241 -5.69 -20.22 -17.85
N PRO A 242 -5.68 -18.88 -17.70
CA PRO A 242 -6.43 -18.19 -16.65
C PRO A 242 -7.88 -18.69 -16.61
N ARG A 243 -8.29 -19.25 -15.47
CA ARG A 243 -9.69 -19.68 -15.28
C ARG A 243 -10.58 -18.49 -14.96
N VAL A 244 -10.00 -17.49 -14.30
CA VAL A 244 -10.65 -16.26 -13.88
C VAL A 244 -9.75 -15.07 -14.20
N VAL A 245 -10.32 -14.01 -14.73
CA VAL A 245 -9.65 -12.72 -14.87
C VAL A 245 -10.38 -11.70 -14.01
N PHE A 246 -9.66 -11.12 -13.05
CA PHE A 246 -10.18 -10.01 -12.24
C PHE A 246 -9.91 -8.69 -12.96
N VAL A 247 -10.94 -7.86 -13.13
CA VAL A 247 -10.84 -6.54 -13.71
C VAL A 247 -11.14 -5.53 -12.62
N LEU A 248 -10.11 -4.86 -12.11
CA LEU A 248 -10.22 -3.75 -11.19
C LEU A 248 -10.44 -2.46 -11.99
N ASP A 249 -11.63 -1.90 -11.85
CA ASP A 249 -11.96 -0.58 -12.36
C ASP A 249 -11.29 0.49 -11.50
N ARG A 250 -10.48 1.35 -12.11
CA ARG A 250 -9.83 2.49 -11.44
C ARG A 250 -10.32 3.81 -12.02
N ASN A 251 -11.43 3.82 -12.77
CA ASN A 251 -12.00 5.06 -13.28
C ASN A 251 -12.47 5.95 -12.13
N LEU A 252 -11.91 7.17 -12.05
CA LEU A 252 -12.21 8.10 -10.96
C LEU A 252 -13.69 8.48 -10.92
N SER A 253 -14.34 8.63 -12.09
CA SER A 253 -15.74 9.06 -12.15
C SER A 253 -16.72 8.02 -11.62
N SER A 254 -16.30 6.75 -11.56
CA SER A 254 -17.12 5.66 -11.04
C SER A 254 -17.17 5.63 -9.51
N TYR A 255 -16.26 6.31 -8.83
CA TYR A 255 -16.19 6.34 -7.37
C TYR A 255 -16.62 7.70 -6.82
N SER A 256 -17.76 7.73 -6.12
CA SER A 256 -18.24 8.94 -5.43
C SER A 256 -17.42 9.31 -4.19
N VAL A 257 -16.78 8.31 -3.55
CA VAL A 257 -16.01 8.46 -2.31
C VAL A 257 -14.69 7.70 -2.45
N ALA A 258 -13.58 8.31 -2.00
CA ALA A 258 -12.24 7.70 -2.07
C ALA A 258 -12.16 6.32 -1.38
N ASP A 259 -12.90 6.12 -0.28
CA ASP A 259 -12.97 4.86 0.46
C ASP A 259 -13.60 3.71 -0.35
N HIS A 260 -14.42 3.99 -1.37
CA HIS A 260 -14.98 2.95 -2.24
C HIS A 260 -13.89 2.31 -3.09
N PHE A 261 -12.92 3.10 -3.56
CA PHE A 261 -11.79 2.54 -4.28
C PHE A 261 -10.89 1.70 -3.35
N GLU A 262 -10.69 2.13 -2.10
CA GLU A 262 -10.00 1.31 -1.08
C GLU A 262 -10.68 -0.05 -0.86
N LEU A 263 -12.02 -0.05 -0.83
CA LEU A 263 -12.80 -1.27 -0.72
C LEU A 263 -12.67 -2.15 -1.97
N ALA A 264 -12.73 -1.57 -3.18
CA ALA A 264 -12.52 -2.29 -4.43
C ALA A 264 -11.16 -3.00 -4.47
N VAL A 265 -10.09 -2.30 -4.08
CA VAL A 265 -8.74 -2.87 -4.00
C VAL A 265 -8.66 -3.98 -2.95
N SER A 266 -9.29 -3.79 -1.78
CA SER A 266 -9.34 -4.79 -0.71
C SER A 266 -10.09 -6.07 -1.13
N VAL A 267 -11.19 -5.91 -1.88
CA VAL A 267 -11.95 -7.01 -2.48
C VAL A 267 -11.10 -7.75 -3.52
N ALA A 268 -10.45 -7.00 -4.42
CA ALA A 268 -9.57 -7.57 -5.44
C ALA A 268 -8.41 -8.37 -4.83
N ALA A 269 -7.75 -7.82 -3.80
CA ALA A 269 -6.70 -8.50 -3.06
C ALA A 269 -7.21 -9.77 -2.35
N SER A 270 -8.41 -9.72 -1.74
CA SER A 270 -9.00 -10.90 -1.08
C SER A 270 -9.33 -12.04 -2.06
N LEU A 271 -9.81 -11.69 -3.26
CA LEU A 271 -10.12 -12.65 -4.31
C LEU A 271 -8.86 -13.23 -4.98
N LEU A 272 -7.82 -12.41 -5.12
CA LEU A 272 -6.50 -12.83 -5.55
C LEU A 272 -5.96 -13.92 -4.61
N GLU A 273 -5.92 -13.65 -3.30
CA GLU A 273 -5.46 -14.61 -2.28
C GLU A 273 -6.26 -15.93 -2.33
N LEU A 274 -7.59 -15.84 -2.43
CA LEU A 274 -8.45 -17.01 -2.57
C LEU A 274 -8.09 -17.85 -3.80
N THR A 275 -7.90 -17.20 -4.94
CA THR A 275 -7.66 -17.87 -6.22
C THR A 275 -6.29 -18.56 -6.24
N ILE A 276 -5.28 -17.90 -5.69
CA ILE A 276 -3.93 -18.43 -5.53
C ILE A 276 -3.92 -19.59 -4.54
N ALA A 277 -4.62 -19.46 -3.40
CA ALA A 277 -4.74 -20.54 -2.41
C ALA A 277 -5.44 -21.80 -2.98
N LYS A 278 -6.29 -21.65 -4.00
CA LYS A 278 -6.93 -22.76 -4.72
C LYS A 278 -6.06 -23.33 -5.86
N GLY A 279 -4.88 -22.76 -6.12
CA GLY A 279 -3.99 -23.18 -7.20
C GLY A 279 -4.59 -22.98 -8.59
N MET A 280 -5.52 -22.02 -8.74
CA MET A 280 -6.16 -21.76 -10.03
C MET A 280 -5.38 -20.70 -10.81
N PRO A 281 -5.12 -20.92 -12.11
CA PRO A 281 -4.54 -19.89 -12.96
C PRO A 281 -5.47 -18.68 -13.01
N LEU A 282 -4.90 -17.48 -12.89
CA LEU A 282 -5.65 -16.24 -12.86
C LEU A 282 -5.02 -15.21 -13.78
N GLY A 283 -5.86 -14.29 -14.28
CA GLY A 283 -5.43 -13.04 -14.86
C GLY A 283 -5.87 -11.88 -13.97
N PHE A 284 -5.16 -10.76 -14.07
CA PHE A 284 -5.54 -9.55 -13.36
C PHE A 284 -5.39 -8.35 -14.29
N VAL A 285 -6.40 -7.51 -14.34
CA VAL A 285 -6.42 -6.30 -15.16
C VAL A 285 -6.71 -5.14 -14.23
N SER A 286 -5.84 -4.13 -14.25
CA SER A 286 -6.00 -2.90 -13.49
C SER A 286 -6.17 -1.75 -14.46
N SER A 287 -7.37 -1.19 -14.55
CA SER A 287 -7.72 -0.14 -15.51
C SER A 287 -7.55 1.27 -14.94
N GLY A 288 -6.29 1.69 -14.76
CA GLY A 288 -5.94 3.07 -14.38
C GLY A 288 -5.68 3.97 -15.58
N GLU A 289 -4.97 5.09 -15.34
CA GLU A 289 -4.42 5.95 -16.40
C GLU A 289 -3.63 5.11 -17.41
N THR A 290 -2.78 4.24 -16.88
CA THR A 290 -2.14 3.14 -17.60
C THR A 290 -2.79 1.82 -17.20
N SER A 291 -3.19 1.04 -18.20
CA SER A 291 -3.79 -0.27 -17.99
C SER A 291 -2.70 -1.32 -17.81
N TYR A 292 -2.72 -2.02 -16.68
CA TYR A 292 -1.79 -3.11 -16.38
C TYR A 292 -2.50 -4.45 -16.57
N TRP A 293 -1.83 -5.37 -17.26
CA TRP A 293 -2.35 -6.66 -17.64
C TRP A 293 -1.41 -7.74 -17.08
N PHE A 294 -1.95 -8.60 -16.24
CA PHE A 294 -1.25 -9.75 -15.66
C PHE A 294 -1.90 -11.03 -16.19
N GLY A 295 -1.07 -12.01 -16.52
CA GLY A 295 -1.53 -13.28 -17.08
C GLY A 295 -1.97 -13.17 -18.54
N GLU A 296 -1.53 -12.13 -19.25
CA GLU A 296 -1.65 -12.05 -20.71
C GLU A 296 -0.74 -13.10 -21.35
N GLY A 297 -1.20 -13.71 -22.45
CA GLY A 297 -0.38 -14.64 -23.23
C GLY A 297 0.14 -15.85 -22.46
N ARG A 298 -0.59 -16.32 -21.43
CA ARG A 298 -0.28 -17.54 -20.64
C ARG A 298 0.91 -17.38 -19.68
N THR A 299 1.26 -16.15 -19.32
CA THR A 299 2.26 -15.90 -18.27
C THR A 299 1.69 -16.24 -16.89
N PRO A 300 2.43 -16.97 -16.03
CA PRO A 300 1.97 -17.22 -14.67
C PRO A 300 1.95 -15.91 -13.89
N VAL A 301 0.85 -15.66 -13.17
CA VAL A 301 0.72 -14.46 -12.34
C VAL A 301 1.32 -14.72 -10.96
N SER A 302 2.32 -13.93 -10.59
CA SER A 302 2.88 -13.97 -9.24
C SER A 302 1.99 -13.21 -8.25
N ARG A 303 1.78 -13.82 -7.07
CA ARG A 303 1.07 -13.18 -5.95
C ARG A 303 1.66 -11.82 -5.61
N ASP A 304 2.98 -11.79 -5.46
CA ASP A 304 3.68 -10.63 -4.92
C ASP A 304 3.72 -9.50 -5.94
N GLU A 305 3.76 -9.80 -7.24
CA GLU A 305 3.69 -8.79 -8.31
C GLU A 305 2.35 -8.04 -8.29
N VAL A 306 1.24 -8.77 -8.21
CA VAL A 306 -0.09 -8.15 -8.18
C VAL A 306 -0.31 -7.41 -6.86
N LEU A 307 0.09 -7.98 -5.72
CA LEU A 307 -0.03 -7.27 -4.44
C LEU A 307 0.83 -6.01 -4.41
N GLN A 308 2.06 -6.05 -4.94
CA GLN A 308 2.92 -4.88 -5.04
C GLN A 308 2.28 -3.80 -5.92
N HIS A 309 1.68 -4.19 -7.04
CA HIS A 309 0.91 -3.29 -7.89
C HIS A 309 -0.24 -2.64 -7.11
N LEU A 310 -1.03 -3.43 -6.38
CA LEU A 310 -2.17 -2.95 -5.59
C LEU A 310 -1.80 -1.99 -4.45
N VAL A 311 -0.54 -1.95 -4.01
CA VAL A 311 -0.07 -0.96 -3.02
C VAL A 311 -0.12 0.46 -3.58
N ASP A 312 0.27 0.63 -4.85
CA ASP A 312 0.53 1.95 -5.44
C ASP A 312 -0.61 2.45 -6.34
N VAL A 313 -1.58 1.60 -6.68
CA VAL A 313 -2.72 2.02 -7.53
C VAL A 313 -3.59 3.07 -6.85
N GLU A 314 -4.04 4.04 -7.65
CA GLU A 314 -5.07 5.04 -7.30
C GLU A 314 -6.20 5.00 -8.35
N ALA A 315 -7.32 5.64 -8.04
CA ALA A 315 -8.42 5.85 -8.97
C ALA A 315 -8.07 6.99 -9.94
N ASP A 316 -7.22 6.71 -10.92
CA ASP A 316 -6.68 7.66 -11.90
C ASP A 316 -7.08 7.31 -13.35
N GLY A 317 -7.95 6.31 -13.51
CA GLY A 317 -8.45 5.87 -14.81
C GLY A 317 -9.35 6.90 -15.46
N THR A 318 -9.21 7.03 -16.77
CA THR A 318 -10.05 7.92 -17.62
C THR A 318 -10.90 7.15 -18.63
N LYS A 319 -10.56 5.87 -18.88
CA LYS A 319 -11.29 5.02 -19.82
C LYS A 319 -12.56 4.47 -19.17
N SER A 320 -13.61 4.34 -19.97
CA SER A 320 -14.83 3.66 -19.53
C SER A 320 -14.54 2.18 -19.24
N LEU A 321 -15.26 1.60 -18.29
CA LEU A 321 -15.17 0.19 -18.00
C LEU A 321 -15.59 -0.68 -19.20
N GLY A 322 -16.57 -0.23 -20.00
CA GLY A 322 -16.98 -0.90 -21.23
C GLY A 322 -15.84 -1.08 -22.24
N ASP A 323 -15.04 -0.04 -22.48
CA ASP A 323 -13.89 -0.10 -23.40
C ASP A 323 -12.83 -1.10 -22.93
N VAL A 324 -12.61 -1.15 -21.62
CA VAL A 324 -11.66 -2.07 -20.98
C VAL A 324 -12.13 -3.51 -21.17
N LEU A 325 -13.43 -3.77 -20.98
CA LEU A 325 -14.01 -5.10 -21.17
C LEU A 325 -13.95 -5.55 -22.63
N CYS A 326 -14.09 -4.64 -23.60
CA CYS A 326 -13.83 -4.94 -25.01
C CYS A 326 -12.36 -5.33 -25.26
N GLN A 327 -11.40 -4.67 -24.61
CA GLN A 327 -9.98 -5.06 -24.70
C GLN A 327 -9.71 -6.40 -24.00
N VAL A 328 -10.36 -6.68 -22.86
CA VAL A 328 -10.32 -7.99 -22.19
C VAL A 328 -10.82 -9.08 -23.14
N ALA A 329 -11.92 -8.83 -23.85
CA ALA A 329 -12.51 -9.74 -24.84
C ALA A 329 -11.57 -10.07 -26.01
N GLU A 330 -10.63 -9.17 -26.33
CA GLU A 330 -9.65 -9.35 -27.42
C GLU A 330 -8.35 -10.02 -26.97
N ARG A 331 -7.90 -9.72 -25.75
CA ARG A 331 -6.60 -10.19 -25.22
C ARG A 331 -6.67 -11.57 -24.58
N TYR A 332 -7.79 -11.92 -23.95
CA TYR A 332 -7.93 -13.19 -23.26
C TYR A 332 -8.74 -14.21 -24.07
N GLU A 333 -8.43 -15.50 -23.88
CA GLU A 333 -9.07 -16.59 -24.60
C GLU A 333 -10.54 -16.81 -24.15
N PRO A 334 -11.42 -17.30 -25.05
CA PRO A 334 -12.78 -17.71 -24.71
C PRO A 334 -12.86 -18.76 -23.59
N GLY A 335 -14.01 -18.81 -22.89
CA GLY A 335 -14.29 -19.82 -21.87
C GLY A 335 -13.88 -19.43 -20.45
N ILE A 336 -13.34 -18.24 -20.24
CA ILE A 336 -12.91 -17.74 -18.94
C ILE A 336 -14.03 -17.01 -18.19
N HIS A 337 -13.93 -16.97 -16.85
CA HIS A 337 -14.79 -16.13 -16.02
C HIS A 337 -14.17 -14.74 -15.87
N ILE A 338 -14.93 -13.70 -16.18
CA ILE A 338 -14.49 -12.31 -16.02
C ILE A 338 -15.17 -11.72 -14.80
N VAL A 339 -14.39 -11.25 -13.83
CA VAL A 339 -14.87 -10.77 -12.55
C VAL A 339 -14.54 -9.29 -12.44
N ILE A 340 -15.58 -8.48 -12.56
CA ILE A 340 -15.50 -7.03 -12.64
C ILE A 340 -15.66 -6.48 -11.23
N ILE A 341 -14.70 -5.67 -10.78
CA ILE A 341 -14.67 -5.08 -9.44
C ILE A 341 -14.65 -3.57 -9.63
N GLY A 342 -15.73 -2.91 -9.25
CA GLY A 342 -15.88 -1.47 -9.46
C GLY A 342 -17.22 -0.94 -8.98
N SER A 343 -17.47 0.34 -9.22
CA SER A 343 -18.71 1.03 -8.84
C SER A 343 -19.46 1.62 -10.05
N SER A 344 -19.01 1.37 -11.28
CA SER A 344 -19.72 1.79 -12.50
C SER A 344 -21.01 0.98 -12.68
N THR A 345 -22.10 1.69 -13.00
CA THR A 345 -23.40 1.12 -13.40
C THR A 345 -23.84 1.67 -14.76
N ASP A 346 -22.89 1.82 -15.69
CA ASP A 346 -23.13 2.46 -16.98
C ASP A 346 -23.63 1.47 -18.05
N ASP A 347 -24.54 1.90 -18.93
CA ASP A 347 -25.09 1.06 -20.00
C ASP A 347 -24.02 0.51 -20.95
N GLN A 348 -22.90 1.23 -21.13
CA GLN A 348 -21.76 0.76 -21.91
C GLN A 348 -21.16 -0.53 -21.33
N THR A 349 -21.13 -0.65 -20.00
CA THR A 349 -20.64 -1.84 -19.30
C THR A 349 -21.55 -3.04 -19.57
N VAL A 350 -22.87 -2.84 -19.59
CA VAL A 350 -23.84 -3.88 -19.97
C VAL A 350 -23.63 -4.36 -21.41
N GLY A 351 -23.43 -3.41 -22.34
CA GLY A 351 -23.14 -3.71 -23.73
C GLY A 351 -21.86 -4.55 -23.87
N ALA A 352 -20.80 -4.16 -23.18
CA ALA A 352 -19.53 -4.89 -23.19
C ALA A 352 -19.64 -6.29 -22.54
N MET A 353 -20.42 -6.42 -21.46
CA MET A 353 -20.72 -7.73 -20.86
C MET A 353 -21.46 -8.68 -21.83
N SER A 354 -22.39 -8.14 -22.63
CA SER A 354 -23.06 -8.91 -23.69
C SER A 354 -22.08 -9.35 -24.78
N THR A 355 -21.11 -8.49 -25.12
CA THR A 355 -20.01 -8.83 -26.04
C THR A 355 -19.12 -9.95 -25.48
N LEU A 356 -18.80 -9.92 -24.18
CA LEU A 356 -18.06 -11.00 -23.52
C LEU A 356 -18.81 -12.34 -23.59
N GLU A 357 -20.12 -12.33 -23.33
CA GLU A 357 -20.97 -13.52 -23.43
C GLU A 357 -20.98 -14.09 -24.87
N SER A 358 -21.06 -13.23 -25.89
CA SER A 358 -21.01 -13.65 -27.30
C SER A 358 -19.70 -14.37 -27.66
N ARG A 359 -18.62 -14.08 -26.93
CA ARG A 359 -17.30 -14.73 -27.03
C ARG A 359 -17.12 -15.89 -26.06
N ARG A 360 -18.21 -16.42 -25.48
CA ARG A 360 -18.21 -17.54 -24.53
C ARG A 360 -17.44 -17.25 -23.24
N MET A 361 -17.33 -15.99 -22.85
CA MET A 361 -16.81 -15.61 -21.53
C MET A 361 -17.98 -15.38 -20.58
N VAL A 362 -17.79 -15.65 -19.30
CA VAL A 362 -18.86 -15.53 -18.30
C VAL A 362 -18.60 -14.31 -17.43
N PRO A 363 -19.28 -13.18 -17.65
CA PRO A 363 -19.09 -11.98 -16.85
C PRO A 363 -19.76 -12.12 -15.48
N SER A 364 -19.15 -11.53 -14.46
CA SER A 364 -19.65 -11.45 -13.09
C SER A 364 -19.22 -10.11 -12.50
N VAL A 365 -20.09 -9.46 -11.74
CA VAL A 365 -19.89 -8.11 -11.23
C VAL A 365 -19.93 -8.12 -9.72
N ILE A 366 -18.90 -7.52 -9.12
CA ILE A 366 -18.80 -7.19 -7.71
C ILE A 366 -18.88 -5.68 -7.60
N HIS A 367 -20.10 -5.20 -7.42
CA HIS A 367 -20.40 -3.78 -7.34
C HIS A 367 -20.07 -3.24 -5.95
N ILE A 368 -19.21 -2.23 -5.89
CA ILE A 368 -18.92 -1.51 -4.65
C ILE A 368 -20.00 -0.46 -4.44
N SER A 369 -20.80 -0.60 -3.38
CA SER A 369 -21.87 0.36 -3.08
C SER A 369 -21.54 1.20 -1.86
N ASP A 370 -22.16 2.37 -1.79
CA ASP A 370 -22.27 3.11 -0.54
C ASP A 370 -23.04 2.28 0.51
N LYS A 371 -22.80 2.57 1.79
CA LYS A 371 -23.61 2.11 2.91
C LYS A 371 -25.00 2.72 2.87
N HIS A 372 -25.11 3.95 2.41
CA HIS A 372 -26.38 4.69 2.30
C HIS A 372 -26.56 5.24 0.88
N PRO A 373 -26.89 4.36 -0.09
CA PRO A 373 -27.06 4.79 -1.47
C PRO A 373 -28.21 5.79 -1.57
N SER A 374 -28.06 6.77 -2.46
CA SER A 374 -29.15 7.67 -2.81
C SER A 374 -30.34 6.91 -3.42
N ALA A 375 -31.53 7.50 -3.38
CA ALA A 375 -32.72 6.85 -3.93
C ALA A 375 -32.57 6.54 -5.44
N GLU A 376 -31.85 7.40 -6.18
CA GLU A 376 -31.56 7.20 -7.60
C GLU A 376 -30.59 6.03 -7.83
N GLU A 377 -29.48 5.99 -7.09
CA GLU A 377 -28.51 4.88 -7.15
C GLU A 377 -29.15 3.54 -6.78
N ALA A 378 -29.96 3.51 -5.72
CA ALA A 378 -30.69 2.31 -5.33
C ALA A 378 -31.65 1.83 -6.42
N GLY A 379 -32.27 2.75 -7.17
CA GLY A 379 -33.11 2.45 -8.33
C GLY A 379 -32.30 1.80 -9.47
N LYS A 380 -31.18 2.42 -9.85
CA LYS A 380 -30.27 1.90 -10.89
C LYS A 380 -29.70 0.53 -10.52
N LEU A 381 -29.31 0.33 -9.26
CA LEU A 381 -28.80 -0.96 -8.75
C LEU A 381 -29.84 -2.08 -8.87
N ARG A 382 -31.12 -1.79 -8.56
CA ARG A 382 -32.20 -2.78 -8.72
C ARG A 382 -32.44 -3.14 -10.18
N GLN A 383 -32.36 -2.15 -11.08
CA GLN A 383 -32.47 -2.39 -12.53
C GLN A 383 -31.33 -3.30 -13.01
N TRP A 384 -30.10 -2.99 -12.61
CA TRP A 384 -28.92 -3.81 -12.89
C TRP A 384 -29.01 -5.23 -12.34
N GLN A 385 -29.46 -5.38 -11.09
CA GLN A 385 -29.65 -6.69 -10.48
C GLN A 385 -30.69 -7.53 -11.25
N THR A 386 -31.81 -6.91 -11.65
CA THR A 386 -32.85 -7.57 -12.45
C THR A 386 -32.33 -7.99 -13.81
N LEU A 387 -31.55 -7.11 -14.46
CA LEU A 387 -30.93 -7.38 -15.75
C LEU A 387 -29.94 -8.54 -15.66
N CYS A 388 -29.01 -8.51 -14.70
CA CYS A 388 -28.04 -9.58 -14.48
C CYS A 388 -28.74 -10.91 -14.18
N GLN A 389 -29.82 -10.89 -13.39
CA GLN A 389 -30.62 -12.08 -13.12
C GLN A 389 -31.28 -12.64 -14.38
N SER A 390 -31.81 -11.78 -15.26
CA SER A 390 -32.41 -12.20 -16.53
C SER A 390 -31.41 -12.86 -17.48
N LYS A 391 -30.15 -12.37 -17.46
CA LYS A 391 -29.02 -12.87 -18.25
C LYS A 391 -28.23 -13.98 -17.56
N GLN A 392 -28.63 -14.39 -16.35
CA GLN A 392 -27.91 -15.36 -15.51
C GLN A 392 -26.48 -14.96 -15.14
N TRP A 393 -26.13 -13.67 -15.22
CA TRP A 393 -24.85 -13.14 -14.75
C TRP A 393 -24.85 -13.03 -13.22
N GLU A 394 -23.69 -13.30 -12.60
CA GLU A 394 -23.53 -13.13 -11.15
C GLU A 394 -23.33 -11.65 -10.84
N PHE A 395 -24.19 -11.09 -9.99
CA PHE A 395 -24.10 -9.70 -9.51
C PHE A 395 -24.17 -9.72 -8.00
N CYS A 396 -23.14 -9.19 -7.34
CA CYS A 396 -23.12 -9.01 -5.90
C CYS A 396 -22.73 -7.58 -5.54
N THR A 397 -23.21 -7.12 -4.39
CA THR A 397 -22.99 -5.76 -3.93
C THR A 397 -22.28 -5.79 -2.59
N VAL A 398 -21.25 -4.96 -2.44
CA VAL A 398 -20.40 -4.92 -1.26
C VAL A 398 -20.22 -3.48 -0.80
N SER A 399 -20.67 -3.19 0.43
CA SER A 399 -20.48 -1.89 1.08
C SER A 399 -19.40 -1.90 2.16
N GLN A 400 -19.00 -3.08 2.61
CA GLN A 400 -17.97 -3.30 3.63
C GLN A 400 -17.25 -4.62 3.35
N LEU A 401 -15.95 -4.67 3.62
CA LEU A 401 -15.12 -5.84 3.35
C LEU A 401 -15.58 -7.07 4.14
N GLU A 402 -16.09 -6.88 5.36
CA GLU A 402 -16.58 -7.94 6.23
C GLU A 402 -17.84 -8.64 5.66
N LYS A 403 -18.58 -7.97 4.78
CA LYS A 403 -19.77 -8.53 4.11
C LYS A 403 -19.44 -9.28 2.83
N LEU A 404 -18.20 -9.20 2.34
CA LEU A 404 -17.76 -9.87 1.12
C LEU A 404 -18.04 -11.39 1.14
N PRO A 405 -17.75 -12.15 2.22
CA PRO A 405 -18.01 -13.58 2.23
C PRO A 405 -19.51 -13.89 2.05
N LEU A 406 -20.37 -13.14 2.72
CA LEU A 406 -21.82 -13.30 2.61
C LEU A 406 -22.32 -12.96 1.20
N ALA A 407 -21.81 -11.88 0.61
CA ALA A 407 -22.15 -11.47 -0.76
C ALA A 407 -21.74 -12.52 -1.81
N LEU A 408 -20.60 -13.18 -1.63
CA LEU A 408 -20.11 -14.25 -2.52
C LEU A 408 -20.75 -15.63 -2.24
N GLY A 409 -21.59 -15.74 -1.21
CA GLY A 409 -22.08 -17.02 -0.70
C GLY A 409 -20.93 -17.94 -0.24
N ALA A 410 -19.83 -17.35 0.23
CA ALA A 410 -18.67 -18.02 0.79
C ALA A 410 -18.97 -18.45 2.24
N VAL A 411 -18.44 -19.60 2.64
CA VAL A 411 -18.40 -19.95 4.07
C VAL A 411 -17.19 -19.23 4.68
N THR A 412 -17.41 -18.46 5.75
CA THR A 412 -16.31 -17.80 6.48
C THR A 412 -15.43 -18.83 7.17
N ALA A 413 -14.16 -18.46 7.41
CA ALA A 413 -13.21 -19.36 8.05
C ALA A 413 -13.60 -19.70 9.49
#